data_AF-A0A965ILH3-F1
#
_entry.id   AF-A0A965ILH3-F1
#
_cell.length_a   1.000
_cell.length_b   1.000
_cell.length_c   1.000
_cell.angle_alpha   90.00
_cell.angle_beta   90.00
_cell.angle_gamma   90.00
#
_symmetry.space_group_name_H-M   'P 1'
#
loop_
_entity.id
_entity.type
_entity.pdbx_description
1 polymer ?
#
loop_
_entity_poly.entity_id
_entity_poly.type
_entity_poly.pdbx_seq_one_letter_code
_entity_poly.pdbx_strand_id
1 'polypeptide(L)'
;MPTDLSAAARPGRAASRCLDAAGIWDVALRADYEIARELNALHGKTYYLATLLLPPAKRPFVHALYGFARYADEVVDDLGDDRPIDEKAAALDELQRELIACVSGGQSRIPVVRAVAHTITTWNLDMAHFDAFMHSMRMDLSVTHYESYEALYEYVYGSAAVIGLQMVPILTPSDAQAFECAKDLGIAFQLANFIRDVGEDLER
;
A
#
# COMPACT_ATOMS: atom_id res chain seq x y z
N MET A 1 16.33 7.55 1.66
CA MET A 1 15.37 7.55 2.81
C MET A 1 15.69 8.64 3.85
N PRO A 2 14.78 9.58 4.17
CA PRO A 2 14.96 10.41 5.36
C PRO A 2 14.84 9.50 6.57
N THR A 3 15.93 9.36 7.31
CA THR A 3 16.02 8.59 8.57
C THR A 3 15.17 9.18 9.70
N ASP A 4 14.43 10.26 9.43
CA ASP A 4 13.65 10.99 10.40
C ASP A 4 12.21 11.23 9.92
N LEU A 5 11.41 10.16 9.94
CA LEU A 5 9.94 10.25 9.98
C LEU A 5 9.42 10.48 11.42
N SER A 6 10.29 10.81 12.38
CA SER A 6 9.92 10.92 13.80
C SER A 6 9.31 12.28 14.18
N ALA A 7 9.49 13.29 13.33
CA ALA A 7 8.86 14.60 13.52
C ALA A 7 7.43 14.61 12.98
N ALA A 8 6.53 13.87 13.61
CA ALA A 8 5.11 13.88 13.27
C ALA A 8 4.55 15.30 13.44
N ALA A 9 4.23 15.96 12.32
CA ALA A 9 3.46 17.18 12.34
C ALA A 9 2.08 16.89 12.97
N ARG A 10 1.58 17.80 13.81
CA ARG A 10 0.22 17.62 14.38
C ARG A 10 -0.78 17.56 13.23
N PRO A 11 -1.66 16.54 13.18
CA PRO A 11 -2.59 16.39 12.06
C PRO A 11 -3.46 17.63 11.94
N GLY A 12 -3.67 18.08 10.70
CA GLY A 12 -4.56 19.21 10.41
C GLY A 12 -5.98 18.93 10.92
N ARG A 13 -6.76 20.00 11.19
CA ARG A 13 -8.11 19.88 11.80
C ARG A 13 -9.06 18.94 11.04
N ALA A 14 -8.92 18.84 9.71
CA ALA A 14 -9.70 17.91 8.88
C ALA A 14 -9.25 16.44 9.02
N ALA A 15 -7.94 16.19 9.09
CA ALA A 15 -7.39 14.86 9.32
C ALA A 15 -7.79 14.34 10.71
N SER A 16 -7.74 15.20 11.73
CA SER A 16 -8.16 14.86 13.09
C SER A 16 -9.64 14.39 13.16
N ARG A 17 -10.55 15.04 12.42
CA ARG A 17 -11.96 14.62 12.35
C ARG A 17 -12.18 13.26 11.68
N CYS A 18 -11.33 12.90 10.71
CA CYS A 18 -11.42 11.60 10.06
C CYS A 18 -10.95 10.49 10.99
N LEU A 19 -9.87 10.73 11.75
CA LEU A 19 -9.35 9.81 12.77
C LEU A 19 -10.37 9.59 13.90
N ASP A 20 -11.04 10.66 14.36
CA ASP A 20 -12.13 10.54 15.34
C ASP A 20 -13.30 9.70 14.79
N ALA A 21 -13.72 9.96 13.55
CA ALA A 21 -14.80 9.21 12.90
C ALA A 21 -14.45 7.73 12.68
N ALA A 22 -13.16 7.42 12.52
CA ALA A 22 -12.63 6.06 12.39
C ALA A 22 -12.42 5.36 13.75
N GLY A 23 -12.66 6.05 14.88
CA GLY A 23 -12.46 5.49 16.22
C GLY A 23 -10.99 5.33 16.62
N ILE A 24 -10.08 6.06 15.98
CA ILE A 24 -8.64 5.98 16.22
C ILE A 24 -8.25 7.04 17.26
N TRP A 25 -8.23 6.64 18.53
CA TRP A 25 -7.98 7.55 19.67
C TRP A 25 -6.54 7.57 20.14
N ASP A 26 -5.81 6.47 19.95
CA ASP A 26 -4.42 6.37 20.39
C ASP A 26 -3.54 7.41 19.67
N VAL A 27 -2.78 8.18 20.44
CA VAL A 27 -2.04 9.33 19.92
C VAL A 27 -0.90 8.91 19.00
N ALA A 28 -0.20 7.81 19.32
CA ALA A 28 0.90 7.32 18.50
C ALA A 28 0.37 6.77 17.17
N LEU A 29 -0.70 5.97 17.22
CA LEU A 29 -1.34 5.43 16.04
C LEU A 29 -1.92 6.52 15.12
N ARG A 30 -2.46 7.61 15.69
CA ARG A 30 -2.90 8.78 14.90
C ARG A 30 -1.75 9.41 14.12
N ALA A 31 -0.56 9.50 14.70
CA ALA A 31 0.62 9.99 14.00
C ALA A 31 1.04 9.04 12.87
N ASP A 32 0.95 7.73 13.09
CA ASP A 32 1.26 6.72 12.09
C ASP A 32 0.33 6.81 10.86
N TYR A 33 -0.98 6.97 11.09
CA TYR A 33 -1.96 7.19 10.02
C TYR A 33 -1.74 8.51 9.27
N GLU A 34 -1.26 9.55 9.95
CA GLU A 34 -0.96 10.83 9.32
C GLU A 34 0.25 10.72 8.38
N ILE A 35 1.30 10.00 8.78
CA ILE A 35 2.44 9.69 7.91
C ILE A 35 1.98 8.94 6.66
N ALA A 36 1.11 7.94 6.81
CA ALA A 36 0.54 7.22 5.67
C ALA A 36 -0.30 8.14 4.75
N ARG A 37 -1.06 9.07 5.34
CA ARG A 37 -1.82 10.08 4.58
C ARG A 37 -0.90 11.01 3.79
N GLU A 38 0.21 11.45 4.38
CA GLU A 38 1.19 12.33 3.73
C GLU A 38 1.85 11.63 2.55
N LEU A 39 2.31 10.38 2.72
CA LEU A 39 2.87 9.58 1.63
C LEU A 39 1.88 9.42 0.47
N ASN A 40 0.62 9.07 0.78
CA ASN A 40 -0.43 8.97 -0.25
C ASN A 40 -0.68 10.33 -0.94
N ALA A 41 -0.71 11.44 -0.19
CA ALA A 41 -0.92 12.77 -0.77
C ALA A 41 0.23 13.21 -1.70
N LEU A 42 1.47 12.86 -1.37
CA LEU A 42 2.66 13.26 -2.13
C LEU A 42 2.79 12.46 -3.42
N HIS A 43 2.61 11.13 -3.37
CA HIS A 43 2.92 10.22 -4.48
C HIS A 43 1.68 9.76 -5.24
N GLY A 44 0.52 9.70 -4.59
CA GLY A 44 -0.72 9.13 -5.14
C GLY A 44 -1.80 10.15 -5.47
N LYS A 45 -1.48 11.31 -6.07
CA LYS A 45 -2.43 12.44 -6.23
C LYS A 45 -3.85 12.05 -6.66
N THR A 46 -3.99 11.20 -7.68
CA THR A 46 -5.30 10.73 -8.16
C THR A 46 -6.03 9.87 -7.11
N TYR A 47 -5.34 8.89 -6.52
CA TYR A 47 -5.89 8.03 -5.46
C TYR A 47 -6.18 8.78 -4.17
N TYR A 48 -5.34 9.74 -3.81
CA TYR A 48 -5.57 10.64 -2.68
C TYR A 48 -6.86 11.42 -2.88
N LEU A 49 -7.06 12.05 -4.04
CA LEU A 49 -8.30 12.77 -4.36
C LEU A 49 -9.52 11.84 -4.34
N ALA A 50 -9.41 10.63 -4.89
CA ALA A 50 -10.48 9.63 -4.83
C ALA A 50 -10.81 9.23 -3.38
N THR A 51 -9.80 9.10 -2.51
CA THR A 51 -9.99 8.79 -1.09
C THR A 51 -10.80 9.88 -0.37
N LEU A 52 -10.68 11.14 -0.78
CA LEU A 52 -11.47 12.24 -0.20
C LEU A 52 -12.98 12.13 -0.49
N LEU A 53 -13.40 11.33 -1.47
CA LEU A 53 -14.81 11.06 -1.76
C LEU A 53 -15.43 10.03 -0.79
N LEU A 54 -14.62 9.28 -0.06
CA LEU A 54 -15.10 8.26 0.88
C LEU A 54 -15.65 8.90 2.17
N PRO A 55 -16.52 8.20 2.92
CA PRO A 55 -16.91 8.60 4.26
C PRO A 55 -15.68 8.86 5.16
N PRO A 56 -15.68 9.93 6.00
CA PRO A 56 -14.52 10.28 6.83
C PRO A 56 -13.95 9.14 7.67
N ALA A 57 -14.82 8.26 8.20
CA ALA A 57 -14.43 7.10 9.01
C ALA A 57 -13.61 6.05 8.24
N LYS A 58 -13.65 6.04 6.91
CA LYS A 58 -12.96 5.05 6.07
C LYS A 58 -11.60 5.53 5.57
N ARG A 59 -11.42 6.85 5.42
CA ARG A 59 -10.24 7.46 4.80
C ARG A 59 -8.92 7.09 5.46
N PRO A 60 -8.79 7.06 6.80
CA PRO A 60 -7.53 6.70 7.44
C PRO A 60 -7.03 5.32 7.02
N PHE A 61 -7.92 4.33 6.99
CA PHE A 61 -7.61 2.96 6.59
C PHE A 61 -7.14 2.86 5.13
N VAL A 62 -7.76 3.62 4.24
CA VAL A 62 -7.34 3.70 2.83
C VAL A 62 -5.98 4.39 2.72
N HIS A 63 -5.75 5.47 3.46
CA HIS A 63 -4.43 6.11 3.50
C HIS A 63 -3.34 5.16 4.02
N ALA A 64 -3.63 4.31 5.00
CA ALA A 64 -2.69 3.29 5.49
C ALA A 64 -2.33 2.25 4.42
N LEU A 65 -3.31 1.72 3.66
CA LEU A 65 -3.03 0.78 2.57
C LEU A 65 -2.11 1.40 1.50
N TYR A 66 -2.48 2.57 0.97
CA TYR A 66 -1.68 3.25 -0.05
C TYR A 66 -0.33 3.74 0.48
N GLY A 67 -0.28 4.19 1.73
CA GLY A 67 0.98 4.59 2.36
C GLY A 67 1.95 3.43 2.54
N PHE A 68 1.45 2.24 2.90
CA PHE A 68 2.26 1.02 2.95
C PHE A 68 2.71 0.58 1.56
N ALA A 69 1.79 0.52 0.59
CA ALA A 69 2.14 0.14 -0.78
C ALA A 69 3.20 1.08 -1.36
N ARG A 70 3.06 2.39 -1.15
CA ARG A 70 4.06 3.38 -1.59
C ARG A 70 5.39 3.23 -0.86
N TYR A 71 5.38 2.92 0.43
CA TYR A 71 6.63 2.68 1.17
C TYR A 71 7.38 1.45 0.64
N ALA A 72 6.66 0.36 0.32
CA ALA A 72 7.27 -0.83 -0.28
C ALA A 72 7.82 -0.53 -1.68
N ASP A 73 7.06 0.18 -2.50
CA ASP A 73 7.47 0.66 -3.83
C ASP A 73 8.74 1.52 -3.73
N GLU A 74 8.85 2.42 -2.76
CA GLU A 74 10.08 3.20 -2.53
C GLU A 74 11.29 2.36 -2.11
N VAL A 75 11.11 1.19 -1.51
CA VAL A 75 12.23 0.27 -1.25
C VAL A 75 12.79 -0.30 -2.56
N VAL A 76 11.94 -0.46 -3.58
CA VAL A 76 12.32 -0.93 -4.93
C VAL A 76 12.88 0.22 -5.75
N ASP A 77 12.11 1.31 -5.85
CA ASP A 77 12.20 2.36 -6.87
C ASP A 77 12.91 3.64 -6.42
N ASP A 78 13.47 3.76 -5.20
CA ASP A 78 14.17 4.99 -4.76
C ASP A 78 15.26 5.35 -5.80
N LEU A 79 14.94 6.35 -6.64
CA LEU A 79 15.70 6.73 -7.84
C LEU A 79 17.09 7.31 -7.53
N GLY A 80 17.44 7.43 -6.24
CA GLY A 80 18.78 7.78 -5.76
C GLY A 80 19.42 6.70 -4.88
N ASP A 81 18.85 5.49 -4.87
CA ASP A 81 19.29 4.37 -4.04
C ASP A 81 20.08 3.33 -4.84
N ASP A 82 21.39 3.48 -4.81
CA ASP A 82 22.38 2.59 -5.45
C ASP A 82 22.60 1.28 -4.66
N ARG A 83 21.73 0.95 -3.69
CA ARG A 83 21.84 -0.30 -2.95
C ARG A 83 21.76 -1.51 -3.90
N PRO A 84 22.62 -2.53 -3.70
CA PRO A 84 22.52 -3.80 -4.42
C PRO A 84 21.13 -4.41 -4.33
N ILE A 85 20.73 -5.16 -5.37
CA ILE A 85 19.44 -5.87 -5.42
C ILE A 85 19.23 -6.73 -4.17
N ASP A 86 20.26 -7.44 -3.70
CA ASP A 86 20.19 -8.27 -2.50
C ASP A 86 19.84 -7.48 -1.23
N GLU A 87 20.31 -6.23 -1.12
CA GLU A 87 19.98 -5.35 0.01
C GLU A 87 18.54 -4.84 -0.07
N LYS A 88 18.04 -4.54 -1.28
CA LYS A 88 16.63 -4.18 -1.49
C LYS A 88 15.70 -5.36 -1.19
N ALA A 89 16.08 -6.56 -1.64
CA ALA A 89 15.36 -7.80 -1.34
C ALA A 89 15.30 -8.06 0.17
N ALA A 90 16.43 -7.94 0.87
CA ALA A 90 16.48 -8.08 2.33
C ALA A 90 15.63 -7.03 3.06
N ALA A 91 15.54 -5.80 2.53
CA ALA A 91 14.69 -4.75 3.07
C ALA A 91 13.20 -5.06 2.89
N LEU A 92 12.78 -5.60 1.73
CA LEU A 92 11.40 -6.08 1.52
C LEU A 92 11.07 -7.27 2.44
N ASP A 93 12.02 -8.18 2.64
CA ASP A 93 11.86 -9.31 3.56
C ASP A 93 11.68 -8.85 5.01
N GLU A 94 12.46 -7.86 5.45
CA GLU A 94 12.27 -7.25 6.78
C GLU A 94 10.92 -6.51 6.87
N LEU A 95 10.52 -5.77 5.83
CA LEU A 95 9.23 -5.09 5.81
C LEU A 95 8.06 -6.07 5.98
N GLN A 96 8.08 -7.21 5.27
CA GLN A 96 7.05 -8.25 5.43
C GLN A 96 7.11 -8.90 6.81
N ARG A 97 8.31 -9.17 7.35
CA ARG A 97 8.46 -9.71 8.72
C ARG A 97 7.91 -8.76 9.77
N GLU A 98 8.22 -7.46 9.69
CA GLU A 98 7.68 -6.45 10.61
C GLU A 98 6.15 -6.36 10.50
N LEU A 99 5.58 -6.44 9.29
CA LEU A 99 4.12 -6.46 9.10
C LEU A 99 3.48 -7.65 9.79
N ILE A 100 3.97 -8.88 9.53
CA ILE A 100 3.45 -10.11 10.13
C ILE A 100 3.54 -10.05 11.67
N ALA A 101 4.68 -9.60 12.19
CA ALA A 101 4.88 -9.44 13.62
C ALA A 101 3.87 -8.43 14.21
N CYS A 102 3.69 -7.28 13.56
CA CYS A 102 2.79 -6.23 14.03
C CYS A 102 1.31 -6.66 14.01
N VAL A 103 0.88 -7.38 12.97
CA VAL A 103 -0.47 -7.95 12.89
C VAL A 103 -0.71 -8.98 13.99
N SER A 104 0.34 -9.71 14.40
CA SER A 104 0.29 -10.70 15.49
C SER A 104 0.43 -10.10 16.90
N GLY A 105 0.35 -8.77 17.04
CA GLY A 105 0.45 -8.06 18.32
C GLY A 105 1.88 -7.67 18.74
N GLY A 106 2.86 -7.86 17.86
CA GLY A 106 4.22 -7.35 18.03
C GLY A 106 4.35 -5.84 17.75
N GLN A 107 5.57 -5.32 17.87
CA GLN A 107 5.88 -3.91 17.60
C GLN A 107 6.73 -3.78 16.33
N SER A 108 6.40 -2.80 15.49
CA SER A 108 7.21 -2.36 14.35
C SER A 108 7.75 -0.96 14.62
N ARG A 109 8.94 -0.65 14.09
CA ARG A 109 9.49 0.71 14.17
C ARG A 109 8.98 1.60 13.04
N ILE A 110 8.42 1.02 11.99
CA ILE A 110 7.98 1.70 10.78
C ILE A 110 6.53 2.18 10.98
N PRO A 111 6.25 3.51 10.98
CA PRO A 111 4.91 4.05 11.19
C PRO A 111 3.85 3.49 10.24
N VAL A 112 4.17 3.42 8.94
CA VAL A 112 3.22 2.89 7.94
C VAL A 112 2.89 1.42 8.16
N VAL A 113 3.83 0.62 8.69
CA VAL A 113 3.59 -0.79 9.06
C VAL A 113 2.61 -0.87 10.21
N ARG A 114 2.78 -0.06 11.26
CA ARG A 114 1.84 -0.01 12.39
C ARG A 114 0.43 0.41 11.96
N ALA A 115 0.32 1.43 11.10
CA ALA A 115 -0.96 1.89 10.58
C ALA A 115 -1.67 0.83 9.73
N VAL A 116 -0.94 0.16 8.82
CA VAL A 116 -1.54 -0.89 8.00
C VAL A 116 -1.84 -2.15 8.81
N ALA A 117 -1.01 -2.54 9.78
CA ALA A 117 -1.29 -3.67 10.67
C ALA A 117 -2.56 -3.45 11.51
N HIS A 118 -2.75 -2.23 12.04
CA HIS A 118 -4.01 -1.85 12.68
C HIS A 118 -5.19 -1.91 11.70
N THR A 119 -4.99 -1.50 10.45
CA THR A 119 -6.02 -1.57 9.40
C THR A 119 -6.41 -3.01 9.07
N ILE A 120 -5.43 -3.91 8.92
CA ILE A 120 -5.62 -5.33 8.66
C ILE A 120 -6.44 -5.97 9.77
N THR A 121 -6.08 -5.74 11.03
CA THR A 121 -6.79 -6.31 12.18
C THR A 121 -8.19 -5.72 12.35
N THR A 122 -8.36 -4.40 12.13
CA THR A 122 -9.66 -3.72 12.25
C THR A 122 -10.68 -4.21 11.22
N TRP A 123 -10.23 -4.44 9.97
CA TRP A 123 -11.11 -4.80 8.86
C TRP A 123 -11.06 -6.29 8.49
N ASN A 124 -10.31 -7.08 9.26
CA ASN A 124 -10.06 -8.51 9.00
C ASN A 124 -9.63 -8.76 7.55
N LEU A 125 -8.64 -7.98 7.08
CA LEU A 125 -8.12 -8.10 5.73
C LEU A 125 -7.31 -9.40 5.61
N ASP A 126 -7.44 -10.08 4.47
CA ASP A 126 -6.71 -11.31 4.22
C ASP A 126 -5.22 -11.02 3.99
N MET A 127 -4.36 -11.60 4.83
CA MET A 127 -2.91 -11.48 4.74
C MET A 127 -2.36 -12.02 3.41
N ALA A 128 -3.04 -12.97 2.78
CA ALA A 128 -2.62 -13.51 1.49
C ALA A 128 -2.53 -12.42 0.39
N HIS A 129 -3.35 -11.37 0.48
CA HIS A 129 -3.28 -10.23 -0.44
C HIS A 129 -2.01 -9.38 -0.21
N PHE A 130 -1.52 -9.29 1.02
CA PHE A 130 -0.28 -8.57 1.34
C PHE A 130 0.94 -9.41 0.95
N ASP A 131 0.89 -10.73 1.14
CA ASP A 131 1.94 -11.64 0.70
C ASP A 131 2.10 -11.60 -0.82
N ALA A 132 1.00 -11.63 -1.57
CA ALA A 132 1.02 -11.52 -3.03
C ALA A 132 1.54 -10.15 -3.51
N PHE A 133 1.20 -9.07 -2.81
CA PHE A 133 1.77 -7.74 -3.09
C PHE A 133 3.28 -7.69 -2.83
N MET A 134 3.74 -8.20 -1.70
CA MET A 134 5.17 -8.27 -1.39
C MET A 134 5.93 -9.19 -2.36
N HIS A 135 5.28 -10.22 -2.90
CA HIS A 135 5.83 -11.04 -3.96
C HIS A 135 6.04 -10.24 -5.25
N SER A 136 5.06 -9.47 -5.72
CA SER A 136 5.25 -8.62 -6.91
C SER A 136 6.34 -7.56 -6.72
N MET A 137 6.47 -6.97 -5.52
CA MET A 137 7.57 -6.03 -5.23
C MET A 137 8.95 -6.69 -5.34
N ARG A 138 9.07 -7.99 -5.04
CA ARG A 138 10.32 -8.74 -5.27
C ARG A 138 10.53 -9.08 -6.73
N MET A 139 9.46 -9.30 -7.49
CA MET A 139 9.55 -9.50 -8.94
C MET A 139 10.14 -8.26 -9.62
N ASP A 140 9.73 -7.06 -9.21
CA ASP A 140 10.24 -5.79 -9.74
C ASP A 140 11.76 -5.61 -9.60
N LEU A 141 12.39 -6.29 -8.63
CA LEU A 141 13.83 -6.23 -8.44
C LEU A 141 14.65 -6.97 -9.51
N SER A 142 14.04 -7.91 -10.25
CA SER A 142 14.80 -8.86 -11.09
C SER A 142 14.13 -9.27 -12.40
N VAL A 143 12.81 -9.13 -12.51
CA VAL A 143 12.06 -9.54 -13.70
C VAL A 143 11.94 -8.36 -14.66
N THR A 144 12.60 -8.47 -15.80
CA THR A 144 12.58 -7.43 -16.86
C THR A 144 11.72 -7.79 -18.06
N HIS A 145 11.24 -9.03 -18.15
CA HIS A 145 10.39 -9.49 -19.23
C HIS A 145 9.55 -10.72 -18.82
N TYR A 146 8.38 -10.86 -19.44
CA TYR A 146 7.46 -11.99 -19.26
C TYR A 146 7.30 -12.78 -20.56
N GLU A 147 7.54 -14.09 -20.50
CA GLU A 147 7.42 -15.02 -21.64
C GLU A 147 5.98 -15.36 -22.00
N SER A 148 5.04 -15.20 -21.07
CA SER A 148 3.64 -15.54 -21.27
C SER A 148 2.70 -14.59 -20.52
N TYR A 149 1.44 -14.57 -20.95
CA TYR A 149 0.42 -13.78 -20.26
C TYR A 149 0.18 -14.28 -18.84
N GLU A 150 0.31 -15.58 -18.59
CA GLU A 150 0.18 -16.17 -17.25
C GLU A 150 1.26 -15.66 -16.30
N ALA A 151 2.50 -15.57 -16.77
CA ALA A 151 3.60 -15.00 -15.99
C ALA A 151 3.39 -13.49 -15.72
N LEU A 152 2.94 -12.74 -16.73
CA LEU A 152 2.54 -11.34 -16.55
C LEU A 152 1.37 -11.20 -15.57
N TYR A 153 0.40 -12.11 -15.63
CA TYR A 153 -0.79 -12.08 -14.80
C TYR A 153 -0.46 -12.31 -13.33
N GLU A 154 0.50 -13.18 -13.00
CA GLU A 154 0.98 -13.34 -11.63
C GLU A 154 1.47 -12.00 -11.05
N TYR A 155 2.26 -11.27 -11.84
CA TYR A 155 2.72 -9.94 -11.47
C TYR A 155 1.56 -8.94 -11.36
N VAL A 156 0.66 -8.88 -12.33
CA VAL A 156 -0.50 -7.96 -12.32
C VAL A 156 -1.43 -8.25 -11.13
N TYR A 157 -1.60 -9.52 -10.78
CA TYR A 157 -2.39 -9.93 -9.64
C TYR A 157 -1.81 -9.34 -8.34
N GLY A 158 -0.51 -9.55 -8.09
CA GLY A 158 0.18 -9.04 -6.91
C GLY A 158 0.35 -7.51 -6.88
N SER A 159 0.66 -6.89 -8.01
CA SER A 159 0.96 -5.45 -8.06
C SER A 159 -0.30 -4.58 -8.02
N ALA A 160 -1.45 -5.07 -8.50
CA ALA A 160 -2.64 -4.24 -8.65
C ALA A 160 -3.96 -4.90 -8.22
N ALA A 161 -4.21 -6.16 -8.61
CA ALA A 161 -5.50 -6.79 -8.33
C ALA A 161 -5.74 -6.93 -6.81
N VAL A 162 -4.71 -7.34 -6.06
CA VAL A 162 -4.77 -7.46 -4.60
C VAL A 162 -4.95 -6.13 -3.88
N ILE A 163 -4.49 -5.00 -4.44
CA ILE A 163 -4.78 -3.68 -3.88
C ILE A 163 -6.30 -3.40 -3.91
N GLY A 164 -6.95 -3.76 -5.02
CA GLY A 164 -8.41 -3.74 -5.13
C GLY A 164 -9.07 -4.64 -4.08
N LEU A 165 -8.59 -5.87 -3.92
CA LEU A 165 -9.13 -6.84 -2.96
C LEU A 165 -8.94 -6.40 -1.49
N GLN A 166 -7.82 -5.78 -1.15
CA GLN A 166 -7.56 -5.19 0.18
C GLN A 166 -8.54 -4.05 0.51
N MET A 167 -8.98 -3.30 -0.51
CA MET A 167 -9.92 -2.19 -0.35
C MET A 167 -11.36 -2.65 -0.09
N VAL A 168 -11.78 -3.80 -0.64
CA VAL A 168 -13.19 -4.22 -0.62
C VAL A 168 -13.80 -4.27 0.79
N PRO A 169 -13.16 -4.90 1.81
CA PRO A 169 -13.73 -4.92 3.16
C PRO A 169 -13.96 -3.51 3.74
N ILE A 170 -13.04 -2.57 3.49
CA ILE A 170 -13.13 -1.18 3.95
C ILE A 170 -14.31 -0.47 3.26
N LEU A 171 -14.56 -0.77 1.99
CA LEU A 171 -15.66 -0.19 1.22
C LEU A 171 -17.05 -0.72 1.66
N THR A 172 -17.11 -1.79 2.46
CA THR A 172 -18.33 -2.41 2.98
C THR A 172 -19.39 -2.60 1.89
N PRO A 173 -19.11 -3.41 0.85
CA PRO A 173 -20.04 -3.62 -0.24
C PRO A 173 -21.30 -4.34 0.25
N SER A 174 -22.41 -4.14 -0.46
CA SER A 174 -23.65 -4.87 -0.22
C SER A 174 -23.68 -6.26 -0.86
N ASP A 175 -22.72 -6.56 -1.75
CA ASP A 175 -22.66 -7.79 -2.54
C ASP A 175 -21.22 -8.34 -2.56
N ALA A 176 -21.10 -9.66 -2.45
CA ALA A 176 -19.82 -10.37 -2.54
C ALA A 176 -19.18 -10.29 -3.94
N GLN A 177 -19.97 -10.05 -4.99
CA GLN A 177 -19.46 -9.83 -6.35
C GLN A 177 -18.48 -8.64 -6.43
N ALA A 178 -18.52 -7.73 -5.47
CA ALA A 178 -17.59 -6.61 -5.38
C ALA A 178 -16.12 -7.05 -5.35
N PHE A 179 -15.79 -8.23 -4.81
CA PHE A 179 -14.42 -8.76 -4.82
C PHE A 179 -13.92 -9.05 -6.25
N GLU A 180 -14.73 -9.73 -7.05
CA GLU A 180 -14.41 -10.02 -8.44
C GLU A 180 -14.31 -8.73 -9.26
N CYS A 181 -15.26 -7.81 -9.09
CA CYS A 181 -15.21 -6.51 -9.77
C CYS A 181 -13.96 -5.68 -9.38
N ALA A 182 -13.55 -5.70 -8.10
CA ALA A 182 -12.37 -4.98 -7.65
C ALA A 182 -11.08 -5.59 -8.19
N LYS A 183 -11.00 -6.93 -8.25
CA LYS A 183 -9.89 -7.67 -8.87
C LYS A 183 -9.76 -7.30 -10.35
N ASP A 184 -10.85 -7.38 -11.11
CA ASP A 184 -10.88 -7.06 -12.53
C ASP A 184 -10.52 -5.60 -12.80
N LEU A 185 -10.98 -4.68 -11.94
CA LEU A 185 -10.63 -3.26 -12.03
C LEU A 185 -9.14 -3.02 -11.80
N GLY A 186 -8.54 -3.69 -10.80
CA GLY A 186 -7.10 -3.61 -10.55
C GLY A 186 -6.28 -4.12 -11.73
N ILE A 187 -6.67 -5.27 -12.30
CA ILE A 187 -6.06 -5.82 -13.52
C ILE A 187 -6.16 -4.81 -14.67
N ALA A 188 -7.36 -4.27 -14.92
CA ALA A 188 -7.59 -3.33 -16.00
C ALA A 188 -6.76 -2.05 -15.86
N PHE A 189 -6.64 -1.51 -14.64
CA PHE A 189 -5.81 -0.33 -14.36
C PHE A 189 -4.32 -0.60 -14.62
N GLN A 190 -3.82 -1.77 -14.23
CA GLN A 190 -2.41 -2.09 -14.44
C GLN A 190 -2.08 -2.33 -15.91
N LEU A 191 -2.94 -3.04 -16.64
CA LEU A 191 -2.78 -3.21 -18.09
C LEU A 191 -2.85 -1.85 -18.82
N ALA A 192 -3.73 -0.95 -18.37
CA ALA A 192 -3.79 0.41 -18.91
C ALA A 192 -2.53 1.23 -18.59
N ASN A 193 -1.93 1.07 -17.40
CA ASN A 193 -0.64 1.69 -17.07
C ASN A 193 0.45 1.20 -18.01
N PHE A 194 0.60 -0.12 -18.22
CA PHE A 194 1.60 -0.64 -19.15
C PHE A 194 1.45 -0.08 -20.56
N ILE A 195 0.22 -0.02 -21.08
CA ILE A 195 -0.04 0.54 -22.43
C ILE A 195 0.31 2.02 -22.51
N ARG A 196 0.06 2.78 -21.43
CA ARG A 196 0.38 4.21 -21.35
C ARG A 196 1.89 4.44 -21.34
N ASP A 197 2.63 3.60 -20.63
CA ASP A 197 4.02 3.86 -20.23
C ASP A 197 5.05 3.04 -21.03
N VAL A 198 4.63 2.26 -22.05
CA VAL A 198 5.53 1.43 -22.91
C VAL A 198 6.81 2.13 -23.35
N GLY A 199 6.71 3.41 -23.73
CA GLY A 199 7.86 4.18 -24.19
C GLY A 199 8.87 4.48 -23.07
N GLU A 200 8.38 4.89 -21.90
CA GLU A 200 9.22 5.19 -20.73
C GLU A 200 9.83 3.90 -20.15
N ASP A 201 9.06 2.81 -20.13
CA ASP A 201 9.51 1.51 -19.62
C ASP A 201 10.58 0.86 -20.52
N LEU A 202 10.57 1.12 -21.84
CA LEU A 202 11.60 0.62 -22.76
C LEU A 202 12.95 1.33 -22.58
N GLU A 203 12.96 2.54 -22.02
CA GLU A 203 14.16 3.35 -21.81
C GLU A 203 14.84 3.08 -20.45
N ARG A 204 14.16 2.39 -19.53
CA ARG A 204 14.69 1.97 -18.22
C ARG A 204 15.51 0.68 -18.31
#